data_AF-A0A9Q0IBY2-F1
#
_entry.id   AF-A0A9Q0IBY2-F1
#
_cell.length_a   1.000
_cell.length_b   1.000
_cell.length_c   1.000
_cell.angle_alpha   90.00
_cell.angle_beta   90.00
_cell.angle_gamma   90.00
#
_symmetry.space_group_name_H-M   'P 1'
#
loop_
_entity.id
_entity.type
_entity.pdbx_description
1 polymer ?
#
loop_
_entity_poly.entity_id
_entity_poly.type
_entity_poly.pdbx_seq_one_letter_code
_entity_poly.pdbx_strand_id
1 'polypeptide(L)'
;MTEGAGHERTIPRVGLRCTIRFQARAAEERLTARTGFCRSVIMGQLGLTVENVRCIQWNQQEKAFDVTLMDLNIFNRVAETCVKEAGVSPLSDYRVVNLDRPNFRVVTVHM
;
A
#
# COMPACT_ATOMS: atom_id res chain seq x y z
N MET A 1 30.53 24.71 26.22
CA MET A 1 30.07 25.15 24.88
C MET A 1 29.21 24.02 24.35
N THR A 2 27.90 24.16 24.44
CA THR A 2 26.91 23.10 24.18
C THR A 2 26.46 23.16 22.71
N GLU A 3 26.56 22.02 22.04
CA GLU A 3 26.15 21.81 20.65
C GLU A 3 24.64 21.98 20.49
N GLY A 4 24.24 22.86 19.56
CA GLY A 4 22.84 23.06 19.19
C GLY A 4 22.37 21.90 18.31
N ALA A 5 21.50 21.06 18.85
CA ALA A 5 20.78 20.04 18.10
C ALA A 5 19.97 20.69 16.98
N GLY A 6 20.42 20.53 15.74
CA GLY A 6 19.67 20.91 14.56
C GLY A 6 18.36 20.12 14.53
N HIS A 7 17.25 20.79 14.85
CA HIS A 7 15.93 20.28 14.49
C HIS A 7 15.87 20.19 12.96
N GLU A 8 16.07 18.98 12.42
CA GLU A 8 15.72 18.70 11.04
C GLU A 8 14.24 19.06 10.86
N ARG A 9 13.99 20.19 10.19
CA ARG A 9 12.65 20.58 9.80
C ARG A 9 12.15 19.54 8.79
N THR A 10 11.38 18.57 9.27
CA THR A 10 10.73 17.59 8.41
C THR A 10 9.75 18.32 7.50
N ILE A 11 10.12 18.48 6.22
CA ILE A 11 9.23 18.99 5.18
C ILE A 11 8.02 18.07 5.11
N PRO A 12 6.78 18.57 5.32
CA PRO A 12 5.58 17.75 5.16
C PRO A 12 5.50 17.24 3.72
N ARG A 13 5.57 15.94 3.53
CA ARG A 13 5.39 15.30 2.21
C ARG A 13 3.93 14.89 2.05
N VAL A 14 3.41 14.86 0.83
CA VAL A 14 2.12 14.23 0.56
C VAL A 14 2.28 12.73 0.80
N GLY A 15 1.45 12.17 1.67
CA GLY A 15 1.58 10.81 2.14
C GLY A 15 0.29 10.02 2.01
N LEU A 16 0.41 8.74 1.66
CA LEU A 16 -0.72 7.85 1.48
C LEU A 16 -0.94 7.10 2.81
N ARG A 17 -1.86 7.60 3.65
CA ARG A 17 -2.26 6.91 4.89
C ARG A 17 -2.98 5.62 4.55
N CYS A 18 -2.71 4.57 5.33
CA CYS A 18 -3.33 3.25 5.17
C CYS A 18 -3.11 2.64 3.78
N THR A 19 -1.93 2.87 3.18
CA THR A 19 -1.63 2.40 1.82
C THR A 19 -0.55 1.33 1.81
N ILE A 20 -0.84 0.25 1.10
CA ILE A 20 0.06 -0.89 0.88
C ILE A 20 0.32 -0.99 -0.63
N ARG A 21 1.60 -1.11 -0.98
CA ARG A 21 2.04 -1.35 -2.36
C ARG A 21 2.27 -2.84 -2.60
N PHE A 22 1.70 -3.35 -3.69
CA PHE A 22 1.93 -4.69 -4.22
C PHE A 22 2.76 -4.53 -5.50
N GLN A 23 4.08 -4.67 -5.40
CA GLN A 23 5.01 -4.54 -6.52
C GLN A 23 5.33 -5.92 -7.09
N ALA A 24 5.20 -6.12 -8.41
CA ALA A 24 5.53 -7.41 -9.02
C ALA A 24 7.00 -7.77 -8.79
N ARG A 25 7.30 -9.04 -8.45
CA ARG A 25 8.67 -9.46 -8.11
C ARG A 25 9.59 -9.62 -9.32
N ALA A 26 9.09 -10.07 -10.47
CA ALA A 26 9.93 -10.24 -11.66
C ALA A 26 9.86 -9.04 -12.61
N ALA A 27 11.02 -8.63 -13.12
CA ALA A 27 11.13 -7.57 -14.12
C ALA A 27 10.47 -7.96 -15.46
N GLU A 28 10.28 -9.25 -15.75
CA GLU A 28 9.63 -9.76 -16.96
C GLU A 28 8.16 -10.18 -16.74
N GLU A 29 7.70 -10.29 -15.48
CA GLU A 29 6.30 -10.59 -15.22
C GLU A 29 5.43 -9.39 -15.59
N ARG A 30 4.44 -9.66 -16.45
CA ARG A 30 3.32 -8.74 -16.60
C ARG A 30 2.57 -8.73 -15.29
N LEU A 31 2.39 -7.54 -14.72
CA LEU A 31 1.34 -7.33 -13.74
C LEU A 31 0.06 -7.93 -14.30
N THR A 32 -0.59 -8.76 -13.50
CA THR A 32 -1.93 -9.21 -13.85
C THR A 32 -2.83 -7.99 -14.07
N ALA A 33 -3.80 -8.11 -14.98
CA ALA A 33 -4.73 -7.01 -15.23
C ALA A 33 -5.39 -6.56 -13.91
N ARG A 34 -5.70 -5.27 -13.77
CA ARG A 34 -6.31 -4.72 -12.55
C ARG A 34 -7.50 -5.55 -12.05
N THR A 35 -8.35 -6.02 -12.96
CA THR A 35 -9.49 -6.89 -12.64
C THR A 35 -9.07 -8.23 -12.05
N GLY A 36 -8.03 -8.86 -12.59
CA GLY A 36 -7.43 -10.07 -12.05
C GLY A 36 -6.89 -9.85 -10.64
N PHE A 37 -6.13 -8.76 -10.44
CA PHE A 37 -5.57 -8.39 -9.13
C PHE A 37 -6.68 -8.17 -8.09
N CYS A 38 -7.72 -7.43 -8.44
CA CYS A 38 -8.85 -7.20 -7.55
C CYS A 38 -9.55 -8.52 -7.17
N ARG A 39 -9.73 -9.44 -8.13
CA ARG A 39 -10.43 -10.69 -7.87
C ARG A 39 -9.58 -11.66 -7.04
N SER A 40 -8.32 -11.89 -7.41
CA SER A 40 -7.49 -12.91 -6.78
C SER A 40 -6.86 -12.43 -5.48
N VAL A 41 -6.28 -11.22 -5.47
CA VAL A 41 -5.56 -10.69 -4.30
C VAL A 41 -6.52 -10.00 -3.35
N ILE A 42 -7.26 -9.00 -3.83
CA ILE A 42 -8.08 -8.15 -2.95
C ILE A 42 -9.27 -8.91 -2.37
N MET A 43 -10.11 -9.49 -3.22
CA MET A 43 -11.32 -10.20 -2.78
C MET A 43 -11.02 -11.64 -2.36
N GLY A 44 -10.17 -12.35 -3.10
CA GLY A 44 -9.85 -13.75 -2.85
C GLY A 44 -8.97 -13.94 -1.62
N GLN A 45 -7.70 -13.57 -1.73
CA GLN A 45 -6.71 -13.83 -0.69
C GLN A 45 -6.89 -12.95 0.56
N LEU A 46 -7.11 -11.66 0.38
CA LEU A 46 -7.22 -10.71 1.50
C LEU A 46 -8.64 -10.58 2.06
N GLY A 47 -9.65 -11.18 1.41
CA GLY A 47 -11.04 -11.16 1.85
C GLY A 47 -11.63 -9.75 1.96
N LEU A 48 -11.13 -8.79 1.18
CA LEU A 48 -11.57 -7.40 1.24
C LEU A 48 -12.80 -7.17 0.36
N THR A 49 -13.76 -6.41 0.88
CA THR A 49 -14.89 -5.89 0.11
C THR A 49 -14.59 -4.49 -0.43
N VAL A 50 -15.46 -3.98 -1.31
CA VAL A 50 -15.38 -2.61 -1.84
C VAL A 50 -15.38 -1.58 -0.70
N GLU A 51 -16.14 -1.82 0.36
CA GLU A 51 -16.24 -0.95 1.53
C GLU A 51 -14.94 -0.90 2.36
N ASN A 52 -14.04 -1.87 2.18
CA ASN A 52 -12.75 -1.86 2.89
C ASN A 52 -11.67 -1.08 2.14
N VAL A 53 -11.88 -0.79 0.86
CA VAL A 53 -10.86 -0.24 -0.05
C VAL A 53 -11.28 1.15 -0.52
N ARG A 54 -10.52 2.17 -0.13
CA ARG A 54 -10.73 3.55 -0.56
C ARG A 54 -10.31 3.75 -2.02
N CYS A 55 -9.18 3.18 -2.41
CA CYS A 55 -8.63 3.35 -3.76
C CYS A 55 -7.68 2.21 -4.12
N ILE A 56 -7.66 1.84 -5.40
CA ILE A 56 -6.62 1.02 -6.01
C ILE A 56 -6.06 1.79 -7.20
N GLN A 57 -4.82 2.24 -7.08
CA GLN A 57 -4.12 2.96 -8.13
C GLN A 57 -3.13 2.02 -8.82
N TRP A 58 -3.14 2.02 -10.16
CA TRP A 58 -2.14 1.33 -10.95
C TRP A 58 -0.94 2.25 -11.17
N ASN A 59 0.23 1.82 -10.70
CA ASN A 59 1.51 2.47 -11.00
C ASN A 59 2.26 1.63 -12.03
N GLN A 60 2.07 1.96 -13.31
CA GLN A 60 2.65 1.21 -14.42
C GLN A 60 4.18 1.29 -14.44
N GLN A 61 4.76 2.45 -14.08
CA GLN A 61 6.20 2.66 -14.07
C GLN A 61 6.89 1.75 -13.05
N GLU A 62 6.33 1.66 -11.85
CA GLU A 62 6.86 0.81 -10.76
C GLU A 62 6.38 -0.64 -10.84
N LYS A 63 5.59 -1.00 -11.86
CA LYS A 63 4.88 -2.28 -11.97
C LYS A 63 4.21 -2.67 -10.65
N ALA A 64 3.44 -1.75 -10.08
CA ALA A 64 2.80 -1.95 -8.80
C ALA A 64 1.31 -1.54 -8.77
N PHE A 65 0.59 -2.11 -7.81
CA PHE A 65 -0.70 -1.60 -7.35
C PHE A 65 -0.56 -0.98 -5.97
N ASP A 66 -1.00 0.26 -5.84
CA ASP A 66 -1.08 0.97 -4.55
C ASP A 66 -2.52 0.88 -4.05
N VAL A 67 -2.72 0.21 -2.92
CA VAL A 67 -4.03 -0.07 -2.34
C VAL A 67 -4.18 0.76 -1.08
N THR A 68 -5.08 1.73 -1.11
CA THR A 68 -5.44 2.56 0.04
C THR A 68 -6.67 1.99 0.71
N LEU A 69 -6.56 1.67 1.99
CA LEU A 69 -7.60 1.06 2.80
C LEU A 69 -8.38 2.13 3.57
N MET A 70 -9.59 1.79 3.99
CA MET A 70 -10.50 2.77 4.60
C MET A 70 -10.03 3.29 5.96
N ASP A 71 -9.44 2.42 6.78
CA ASP A 71 -8.99 2.75 8.13
C ASP A 71 -7.75 1.94 8.55
N LEU A 72 -7.21 2.30 9.71
CA LEU A 72 -5.98 1.73 10.25
C LEU A 72 -6.14 0.27 10.71
N ASN A 73 -7.34 -0.14 11.15
CA ASN A 73 -7.57 -1.52 11.60
C ASN A 73 -7.54 -2.48 10.41
N ILE A 74 -8.22 -2.10 9.32
CA ILE A 74 -8.18 -2.86 8.06
C ILE A 74 -6.75 -2.91 7.53
N PHE A 75 -6.04 -1.78 7.56
CA PHE A 75 -4.63 -1.70 7.16
C PHE A 75 -3.74 -2.66 7.94
N ASN A 76 -3.80 -2.64 9.28
CA ASN A 76 -2.98 -3.51 10.12
C ASN A 76 -3.30 -4.99 9.84
N ARG A 77 -4.59 -5.34 9.73
CA ARG A 77 -5.02 -6.70 9.39
C ARG A 77 -4.43 -7.16 8.05
N VAL A 78 -4.51 -6.32 7.01
CA VAL A 78 -3.98 -6.66 5.68
C VAL A 78 -2.46 -6.76 5.72
N ALA A 79 -1.77 -5.85 6.39
CA ALA A 79 -0.31 -5.89 6.53
C ALA A 79 0.14 -7.20 7.22
N GLU A 80 -0.54 -7.62 8.29
CA GLU A 80 -0.27 -8.89 8.95
C GLU A 80 -0.52 -10.09 8.04
N THR A 81 -1.64 -10.12 7.32
CA THR A 81 -1.95 -11.20 6.36
C THR A 81 -0.88 -11.28 5.28
N CYS A 82 -0.47 -10.14 4.71
CA CYS A 82 0.59 -10.09 3.70
C CYS A 82 1.93 -10.63 4.20
N VAL A 83 2.26 -10.44 5.49
CA VAL A 83 3.46 -11.03 6.09
C VAL A 83 3.30 -12.53 6.31
N LYS A 84 2.16 -12.97 6.85
CA LYS A 84 1.87 -14.39 7.13
C LYS A 84 1.84 -15.23 5.85
N GLU A 85 1.36 -14.65 4.75
CA GLU A 85 1.10 -15.34 3.49
C GLU A 85 2.07 -14.95 2.37
N ALA A 86 3.20 -14.31 2.70
CA ALA A 86 4.16 -13.79 1.72
C ALA A 86 4.72 -14.83 0.73
N GLY A 87 4.63 -16.12 1.05
CA GLY A 87 5.06 -17.24 0.20
C GLY A 87 3.92 -18.00 -0.48
N VAL A 88 2.67 -17.56 -0.31
CA VAL A 88 1.48 -18.23 -0.84
C VAL A 88 0.97 -17.45 -2.05
N SER A 89 0.69 -18.14 -3.16
CA SER A 89 0.10 -17.52 -4.35
C SER A 89 -1.35 -17.07 -4.05
N PRO A 90 -1.78 -15.87 -4.50
CA PRO A 90 -1.08 -14.96 -5.42
C PRO A 90 -0.13 -13.95 -4.75
N LEU A 91 -0.03 -13.90 -3.41
CA LEU A 91 0.80 -12.91 -2.71
C LEU A 91 2.30 -13.13 -2.92
N SER A 92 2.73 -14.37 -3.16
CA SER A 92 4.12 -14.74 -3.51
C SER A 92 4.68 -13.95 -4.68
N ASP A 93 3.82 -13.54 -5.61
CA ASP A 93 4.21 -12.89 -6.87
C ASP A 93 4.50 -11.40 -6.66
N TYR A 94 4.19 -10.91 -5.45
CA TYR A 94 4.35 -9.51 -5.08
C TYR A 94 5.39 -9.34 -3.96
N ARG A 95 6.17 -8.28 -4.08
CA ARG A 95 6.85 -7.64 -2.98
C ARG A 95 5.87 -6.64 -2.36
N VAL A 96 5.44 -6.92 -1.14
CA VAL A 96 4.54 -6.04 -0.39
C VAL A 96 5.36 -4.98 0.34
N VAL A 97 5.01 -3.71 0.13
CA VAL A 97 5.71 -2.56 0.72
C VAL A 97 4.70 -1.69 1.46
N ASN A 98 5.00 -1.37 2.71
CA ASN A 98 4.21 -0.42 3.49
C ASN A 98 4.51 1.02 3.01
N LEU A 99 3.49 1.74 2.54
CA LEU A 99 3.60 3.14 2.15
C LEU A 99 3.02 4.10 3.21
N ASP A 100 2.37 3.59 4.25
CA ASP A 100 1.91 4.39 5.38
C ASP A 100 3.11 5.04 6.07
N ARG A 101 3.06 6.36 6.25
CA ARG A 101 4.00 7.08 7.12
C ARG A 101 3.22 7.94 8.12
N PRO A 102 3.71 8.08 9.36
CA PRO A 102 2.92 8.66 10.45
C PRO A 102 2.80 10.20 10.44
N ASN A 103 3.58 10.94 9.64
CA ASN A 103 3.70 12.40 9.75
C ASN A 103 3.04 13.19 8.59
N PHE A 104 1.71 13.12 8.42
CA PHE A 104 1.03 13.77 7.28
C PHE A 104 -0.17 14.67 7.64
N ARG A 105 -0.33 15.74 6.85
CA ARG A 105 -1.57 16.54 6.74
C ARG A 105 -2.51 15.87 5.76
N VAL A 106 -3.73 15.54 6.20
CA VAL A 106 -4.83 15.17 5.31
C VAL A 106 -5.26 16.41 4.54
N VAL A 107 -5.13 16.40 3.21
CA VAL A 107 -5.69 17.44 2.33
C VAL A 107 -6.94 16.85 1.70
N THR A 108 -8.10 17.24 2.24
CA THR A 108 -9.40 16.89 1.65
C THR A 108 -9.72 17.92 0.57
N VAL A 109 -9.75 17.49 -0.70
CA VAL A 109 -10.24 18.32 -1.81
C VAL A 109 -11.72 18.02 -1.98
N HIS A 110 -12.56 19.02 -1.78
CA HIS A 110 -13.97 18.97 -2.17
C HIS A 110 -14.05 19.28 -3.66
N MET A 111 -14.60 18.35 -4.45
CA MET A 111 -15.04 18.60 -5.81
C MET A 111 -16.54 18.87 -5.83
#